data_AF-A0A3B8QD76-F1
#
_entry.id   AF-A0A3B8QD76-F1
#
_cell.length_a   1.000
_cell.length_b   1.000
_cell.length_c   1.000
_cell.angle_alpha   90.00
_cell.angle_beta   90.00
_cell.angle_gamma   90.00
#
_symmetry.space_group_name_H-M   'P 1'
#
loop_
_entity.id
_entity.type
_entity.pdbx_description
1 polymer ?
#
loop_
_entity_poly.entity_id
_entity_poly.type
_entity_poly.pdbx_seq_one_letter_code
_entity_poly.pdbx_strand_id
1 'polypeptide(L)'
;MHGGGPFSKEAAEGVQPLNPFERFQHRQGVTVLDGGLATSLEALGYDLADDLWSAKVLLEDPDVIQRVHSDFLQAGADCITAGTYQASIQGFIARGVVKERAVEVLGRAVGLAVEARDAFWSNAENRNQRLRPLVAASVGPYGAYQADGSEYTGAYGLSDDELLDFHGGRWRVLAESGADLMGCETVPSLQEAEVLLELLCRTSDQWAWMSFTCRDGSHLSDGTPLAAAAKMCDAGSRVAAVGINCTPPEHVSELISVIRNATDKPIIAYPNAGGRYDAERKTWKGDVSRHDWPALAAEWRDRGASVIGGCCRVAPADISRMRGRLLSSDQP
;
A
#
# COMPACT_ATOMS: atom_id res chain seq x y z
N MET A 1 -28.29 41.26 -1.90
CA MET A 1 -26.86 40.99 -2.16
C MET A 1 -26.33 40.29 -0.91
N HIS A 2 -26.28 38.96 -0.94
CA HIS A 2 -25.04 38.16 -1.04
C HIS A 2 -24.19 38.24 0.24
N GLY A 3 -23.83 37.15 0.92
CA GLY A 3 -23.85 35.75 0.51
C GLY A 3 -23.84 34.79 1.70
N GLY A 4 -24.44 33.63 1.47
CA GLY A 4 -24.19 32.44 2.27
C GLY A 4 -22.83 31.88 1.92
N GLY A 5 -22.02 31.59 2.93
CA GLY A 5 -20.83 30.75 2.80
C GLY A 5 -21.25 29.28 2.88
N PRO A 6 -20.76 28.39 1.99
CA PRO A 6 -20.93 26.97 2.13
C PRO A 6 -19.82 26.38 3.03
N PHE A 7 -20.05 25.17 3.53
CA PHE A 7 -19.17 24.35 4.39
C PHE A 7 -19.32 24.52 5.91
N SER A 8 -20.55 24.42 6.42
CA SER A 8 -20.78 23.71 7.68
C SER A 8 -21.06 22.25 7.36
N LYS A 9 -20.08 21.35 7.60
CA LYS A 9 -20.38 19.91 7.73
C LYS A 9 -21.19 19.75 9.01
N GLU A 10 -22.51 19.65 8.87
CA GLU A 10 -23.37 19.13 9.93
C GLU A 10 -22.89 17.71 10.25
N ALA A 11 -22.40 17.52 11.47
CA ALA A 11 -22.08 16.21 12.00
C ALA A 11 -23.39 15.45 12.18
N ALA A 12 -23.74 14.62 11.20
CA ALA A 12 -24.82 13.67 11.33
C ALA A 12 -24.47 12.62 12.40
N GLU A 13 -25.37 12.44 13.36
CA GLU A 13 -25.28 11.42 14.39
C GLU A 13 -25.14 10.01 13.79
N GLY A 14 -24.10 9.28 14.21
CA GLY A 14 -24.26 7.88 14.65
C GLY A 14 -24.07 6.73 13.66
N VAL A 15 -23.53 6.91 12.45
CA VAL A 15 -23.08 5.77 11.62
C VAL A 15 -21.56 5.84 11.50
N GLN A 16 -20.85 4.88 12.10
CA GLN A 16 -19.42 4.75 11.81
C GLN A 16 -19.26 4.54 10.31
N PRO A 17 -18.36 5.28 9.63
CA PRO A 17 -18.16 5.11 8.20
C PRO A 17 -17.80 3.65 7.93
N LEU A 18 -18.35 3.08 6.85
CA LEU A 18 -18.07 1.70 6.47
C LEU A 18 -16.60 1.55 6.03
N ASN A 19 -16.07 0.33 6.16
CA ASN A 19 -14.73 0.02 5.69
C ASN A 19 -14.66 0.24 4.15
N PRO A 20 -13.67 0.99 3.62
CA PRO A 20 -13.58 1.34 2.20
C PRO A 20 -13.58 0.15 1.23
N PHE A 21 -13.13 -1.03 1.67
CA PHE A 21 -13.07 -2.24 0.86
C PHE A 21 -14.40 -3.00 0.76
N GLU A 22 -15.30 -2.84 1.74
CA GLU A 22 -16.56 -3.61 1.82
C GLU A 22 -17.41 -3.46 0.55
N ARG A 23 -17.46 -2.26 -0.04
CA ARG A 23 -18.22 -2.03 -1.28
C ARG A 23 -17.76 -2.90 -2.46
N PHE A 24 -16.46 -3.19 -2.56
CA PHE A 24 -15.93 -4.07 -3.60
C PHE A 24 -16.19 -5.53 -3.24
N GLN A 25 -15.91 -5.91 -1.98
CA GLN A 25 -16.14 -7.26 -1.49
C GLN A 25 -17.61 -7.68 -1.62
N HIS A 26 -18.56 -6.79 -1.31
CA HIS A 26 -19.99 -7.05 -1.49
C HIS A 26 -20.41 -7.15 -2.95
N ARG A 27 -19.84 -6.34 -3.85
CA ARG A 27 -20.23 -6.32 -5.26
C ARG A 27 -19.61 -7.44 -6.07
N GLN A 28 -18.36 -7.79 -5.80
CA GLN A 28 -17.52 -8.62 -6.65
C GLN A 28 -16.62 -9.60 -5.87
N GLY A 29 -16.82 -9.76 -4.56
CA GLY A 29 -16.14 -10.75 -3.71
C GLY A 29 -14.70 -10.41 -3.31
N VAL A 30 -14.01 -9.56 -4.06
CA VAL A 30 -12.59 -9.22 -3.86
C VAL A 30 -12.27 -7.81 -4.33
N THR A 31 -11.31 -7.16 -3.70
CA THR A 31 -10.70 -5.91 -4.17
C THR A 31 -9.37 -6.22 -4.84
N VAL A 32 -9.15 -5.73 -6.06
CA VAL A 32 -7.84 -5.87 -6.73
C VAL A 32 -6.98 -4.64 -6.46
N LEU A 33 -5.77 -4.79 -5.92
CA LEU A 33 -4.79 -3.71 -5.78
C LEU A 33 -3.94 -3.57 -7.06
N ASP A 34 -3.10 -2.54 -7.08
CA ASP A 34 -2.06 -2.34 -8.08
C ASP A 34 -0.82 -3.24 -7.85
N GLY A 35 0.27 -2.88 -8.51
CA GLY A 35 1.55 -3.58 -8.49
C GLY A 35 2.72 -2.65 -8.14
N GLY A 36 3.94 -3.04 -8.50
CA GLY A 36 5.15 -2.30 -8.15
C GLY A 36 5.33 -1.00 -8.96
N LEU A 37 5.21 0.16 -8.31
CA LEU A 37 5.53 1.47 -8.92
C LEU A 37 6.96 1.51 -9.49
N ALA A 38 7.95 1.10 -8.68
CA ALA A 38 9.36 1.08 -9.09
C ALA A 38 9.57 0.21 -10.34
N THR A 39 8.95 -0.97 -10.39
CA THR A 39 9.02 -1.88 -11.55
C THR A 39 8.49 -1.23 -12.82
N SER A 40 7.37 -0.52 -12.73
CA SER A 40 6.79 0.19 -13.87
C SER A 40 7.66 1.37 -14.32
N LEU A 41 8.30 2.09 -13.40
CA LEU A 41 9.24 3.17 -13.72
C LEU A 41 10.51 2.64 -14.40
N GLU A 42 11.09 1.55 -13.89
CA GLU A 42 12.23 0.88 -14.52
C GLU A 42 11.90 0.41 -15.95
N ALA A 43 10.70 -0.15 -16.15
CA ALA A 43 10.23 -0.58 -17.48
C ALA A 43 10.07 0.60 -18.46
N LEU A 44 9.90 1.83 -17.96
CA LEU A 44 9.87 3.07 -18.74
C LEU A 44 11.28 3.68 -18.92
N GLY A 45 12.32 3.06 -18.37
CA GLY A 45 13.72 3.46 -18.53
C GLY A 45 14.26 4.40 -17.44
N TYR A 46 13.54 4.57 -16.33
CA TYR A 46 14.03 5.38 -15.21
C TYR A 46 15.04 4.56 -14.40
N ASP A 47 16.21 5.15 -14.14
CA ASP A 47 17.19 4.61 -13.20
C ASP A 47 16.74 4.97 -11.78
N LEU A 48 16.56 3.98 -10.91
CA LEU A 48 16.14 4.17 -9.52
C LEU A 48 17.26 3.92 -8.49
N ALA A 49 18.51 3.76 -8.94
CA ALA A 49 19.67 3.55 -8.07
C ALA A 49 20.07 4.83 -7.32
N ASP A 50 19.22 5.30 -6.42
CA ASP A 50 19.37 6.53 -5.65
C ASP A 50 18.83 6.34 -4.22
N ASP A 51 19.24 7.12 -3.21
CA ASP A 51 18.77 6.94 -1.82
C ASP A 51 17.31 7.36 -1.64
N LEU A 52 16.75 8.14 -2.57
CA LEU A 52 15.32 8.42 -2.66
C LEU A 52 14.57 7.44 -3.57
N TRP A 53 15.24 6.53 -4.25
CA TRP A 53 14.65 5.50 -5.11
C TRP A 53 13.65 6.12 -6.10
N SER A 54 12.36 5.73 -6.05
CA SER A 54 11.28 6.31 -6.85
C SER A 54 10.86 7.70 -6.39
N ALA A 55 11.14 8.11 -5.15
CA ALA A 55 10.78 9.43 -4.64
C ALA A 55 11.58 10.56 -5.31
N LYS A 56 12.74 10.29 -5.93
CA LYS A 56 13.42 11.29 -6.77
C LYS A 56 12.60 11.66 -8.01
N VAL A 57 11.86 10.69 -8.55
CA VAL A 57 11.03 10.90 -9.74
C VAL A 57 9.91 11.91 -9.45
N LEU A 58 9.47 12.03 -8.19
CA LEU A 58 8.53 13.10 -7.78
C LEU A 58 9.10 14.52 -7.96
N LEU A 59 10.43 14.66 -7.89
CA LEU A 59 11.12 15.95 -8.05
C LEU A 59 11.45 16.23 -9.52
N GLU A 60 11.77 15.18 -10.28
CA GLU A 60 12.31 15.29 -11.63
C GLU A 60 11.23 15.19 -12.71
N ASP A 61 10.30 14.24 -12.58
CA ASP A 61 9.28 13.93 -13.59
C ASP A 61 8.01 13.33 -12.95
N PRO A 62 7.20 14.14 -12.25
CA PRO A 62 6.00 13.66 -11.58
C PRO A 62 4.92 13.14 -12.55
N ASP A 63 4.94 13.57 -13.80
CA ASP A 63 3.93 13.17 -14.80
C ASP A 63 4.04 11.67 -15.12
N VAL A 64 5.24 11.10 -15.10
CA VAL A 64 5.40 9.66 -15.30
C VAL A 64 4.79 8.83 -14.16
N ILE A 65 4.76 9.35 -12.93
CA ILE A 65 4.13 8.68 -11.79
C ILE A 65 2.61 8.64 -11.99
N GLN A 66 2.02 9.77 -12.41
CA GLN A 66 0.59 9.81 -12.76
C GLN A 66 0.24 8.85 -13.90
N ARG A 67 1.13 8.72 -14.90
CA ARG A 67 0.98 7.74 -15.98
C ARG A 67 0.98 6.32 -15.44
N VAL A 68 1.92 5.94 -14.59
CA VAL A 68 1.95 4.58 -14.00
C VAL A 68 0.68 4.28 -13.20
N HIS A 69 0.19 5.25 -12.42
CA HIS A 69 -1.10 5.11 -11.73
C HIS A 69 -2.25 4.86 -12.71
N SER A 70 -2.27 5.58 -13.83
CA SER A 70 -3.24 5.40 -14.90
C SER A 70 -3.13 4.02 -15.55
N ASP A 71 -1.91 3.50 -15.77
CA ASP A 71 -1.67 2.18 -16.33
C ASP A 71 -2.23 1.06 -15.42
N PHE A 72 -2.07 1.18 -14.10
CA PHE A 72 -2.69 0.23 -13.15
C PHE A 72 -4.22 0.34 -13.08
N LEU A 73 -4.76 1.56 -13.16
CA LEU A 73 -6.21 1.76 -13.26
C LEU A 73 -6.76 1.10 -14.51
N GLN A 74 -6.09 1.24 -15.66
CA GLN A 74 -6.48 0.59 -16.92
C GLN A 74 -6.34 -0.93 -16.87
N ALA A 75 -5.32 -1.44 -16.19
CA ALA A 75 -5.16 -2.88 -15.92
C ALA A 75 -6.26 -3.46 -15.02
N GLY A 76 -6.97 -2.60 -14.28
CA GLY A 76 -8.14 -2.97 -13.51
C GLY A 76 -7.96 -2.94 -11.99
N ALA A 77 -6.96 -2.22 -11.47
CA ALA A 77 -6.80 -2.02 -10.04
C ALA A 77 -8.02 -1.26 -9.44
N ASP A 78 -8.66 -1.84 -8.44
CA ASP A 78 -9.74 -1.22 -7.67
C ASP A 78 -9.21 -0.29 -6.57
N CYS A 79 -7.93 -0.40 -6.22
CA CYS A 79 -7.22 0.52 -5.34
C CYS A 79 -5.78 0.68 -5.86
N ILE A 80 -5.30 1.91 -5.94
CA ILE A 80 -3.90 2.21 -6.28
C ILE A 80 -3.18 2.82 -5.07
N THR A 81 -1.89 2.55 -4.96
CA THR A 81 -1.01 3.09 -3.91
C THR A 81 -0.25 4.30 -4.45
N ALA A 82 -0.31 5.41 -3.73
CA ALA A 82 0.46 6.61 -4.07
C ALA A 82 1.97 6.35 -3.93
N GLY A 83 2.80 7.06 -4.70
CA GLY A 83 4.26 6.93 -4.69
C GLY A 83 4.96 7.48 -3.44
N THR A 84 4.44 7.17 -2.25
CA THR A 84 4.86 7.73 -0.95
C THR A 84 5.56 6.72 -0.03
N TYR A 85 5.73 5.46 -0.46
CA TYR A 85 6.34 4.37 0.31
C TYR A 85 7.64 4.79 1.03
N GLN A 86 8.62 5.21 0.25
CA GLN A 86 9.92 5.66 0.78
C GLN A 86 10.00 7.18 0.97
N ALA A 87 9.03 7.93 0.44
CA ALA A 87 9.03 9.38 0.54
C ALA A 87 8.84 9.80 2.00
N SER A 88 9.83 10.45 2.57
CA SER A 88 9.78 11.02 3.91
C SER A 88 10.32 12.46 3.88
N ILE A 89 9.84 13.28 4.81
CA ILE A 89 10.30 14.67 4.95
C ILE A 89 11.81 14.68 5.20
N GLN A 90 12.28 13.76 6.06
CA GLN A 90 13.67 13.55 6.44
C GLN A 90 14.53 13.14 5.23
N GLY A 91 14.04 12.21 4.39
CA GLY A 91 14.74 11.78 3.18
C GLY A 91 14.95 12.92 2.19
N PHE A 92 13.92 13.73 1.94
CA PHE A 92 14.04 14.90 1.08
C PHE A 92 14.99 15.95 1.65
N ILE A 93 14.94 16.23 2.96
CA ILE A 93 15.87 17.17 3.62
C ILE A 93 17.31 16.68 3.52
N ALA A 94 17.56 15.37 3.68
CA ALA A 94 18.90 14.78 3.53
C ALA A 94 19.47 14.99 2.11
N ARG A 95 18.62 15.19 1.10
CA ARG A 95 18.99 15.56 -0.27
C ARG A 95 18.94 17.06 -0.57
N GLY A 96 18.89 17.90 0.46
CA GLY A 96 18.95 19.36 0.33
C GLY A 96 17.63 20.04 -0.02
N VAL A 97 16.50 19.32 0.02
CA VAL A 97 15.17 19.91 -0.17
C VAL A 97 14.75 20.61 1.11
N VAL A 98 14.33 21.88 1.03
CA VAL A 98 13.81 22.60 2.20
C VAL A 98 12.52 21.95 2.70
N LYS A 99 12.27 22.02 4.02
CA LYS A 99 11.18 21.29 4.68
C LYS A 99 9.80 21.58 4.08
N GLU A 100 9.52 22.83 3.75
CA GLU A 100 8.25 23.25 3.15
C GLU A 100 8.04 22.56 1.80
N ARG A 101 9.10 22.53 0.98
CA ARG A 101 9.07 21.85 -0.31
C ARG A 101 8.95 20.34 -0.15
N ALA A 102 9.60 19.73 0.84
CA ALA A 102 9.48 18.31 1.12
C ALA A 102 8.03 17.92 1.47
N VAL A 103 7.34 18.75 2.27
CA VAL A 103 5.92 18.57 2.60
C VAL A 103 5.04 18.70 1.35
N GLU A 104 5.28 19.72 0.51
CA GLU A 104 4.56 19.88 -0.77
C GLU A 104 4.72 18.69 -1.69
N VAL A 105 5.95 18.17 -1.85
CA VAL A 105 6.25 17.03 -2.73
C VAL A 105 5.56 15.77 -2.23
N LEU A 106 5.56 15.55 -0.90
CA LEU A 106 4.87 14.42 -0.29
C LEU A 106 3.35 14.48 -0.52
N GLY A 107 2.73 15.66 -0.35
CA GLY A 107 1.30 15.85 -0.67
C GLY A 107 1.01 15.70 -2.17
N ARG A 108 1.90 16.23 -3.04
CA ARG A 108 1.79 16.12 -4.49
C ARG A 108 1.79 14.66 -4.96
N ALA A 109 2.58 13.80 -4.33
CA ALA A 109 2.65 12.38 -4.65
C ALA A 109 1.27 11.69 -4.57
N VAL A 110 0.49 12.00 -3.53
CA VAL A 110 -0.90 11.51 -3.42
C VAL A 110 -1.81 12.20 -4.42
N GLY A 111 -1.63 13.52 -4.62
CA GLY A 111 -2.35 14.29 -5.63
C GLY A 111 -2.26 13.67 -7.04
N LEU A 112 -1.10 13.15 -7.44
CA LEU A 112 -0.90 12.47 -8.72
C LEU A 112 -1.77 11.22 -8.85
N ALA A 113 -1.87 10.40 -7.80
CA ALA A 113 -2.73 9.22 -7.78
C ALA A 113 -4.22 9.59 -7.80
N VAL A 114 -4.60 10.63 -7.04
CA VAL A 114 -5.95 11.20 -7.02
C VAL A 114 -6.36 11.71 -8.41
N GLU A 115 -5.50 12.48 -9.07
CA GLU A 115 -5.72 13.00 -10.41
C GLU A 115 -5.82 11.89 -11.45
N ALA A 116 -4.95 10.86 -11.37
CA ALA A 116 -5.04 9.69 -12.25
C ALA A 116 -6.39 8.96 -12.09
N ARG A 117 -6.82 8.70 -10.85
CA ARG A 117 -8.14 8.10 -10.55
C ARG A 117 -9.28 8.96 -11.08
N ASP A 118 -9.23 10.27 -10.87
CA ASP A 118 -10.32 11.16 -11.25
C ASP A 118 -10.40 11.33 -12.78
N ALA A 119 -9.26 11.43 -13.46
CA ALA A 119 -9.19 11.38 -14.91
C ALA A 119 -9.75 10.06 -15.46
N PHE A 120 -9.31 8.92 -14.91
CA PHE A 120 -9.83 7.60 -15.26
C PHE A 120 -11.35 7.51 -15.07
N TRP A 121 -11.86 7.98 -13.92
CA TRP A 121 -13.28 7.92 -13.57
C TRP A 121 -14.14 8.93 -14.35
N SER A 122 -13.55 9.99 -14.89
CA SER A 122 -14.26 10.98 -15.71
C SER A 122 -14.79 10.37 -17.02
N ASN A 123 -14.09 9.38 -17.58
CA ASN A 123 -14.55 8.63 -18.75
C ASN A 123 -15.69 7.68 -18.35
N ALA A 124 -16.86 7.83 -18.98
CA ALA A 124 -18.04 7.02 -18.71
C ALA A 124 -17.84 5.52 -19.05
N GLU A 125 -16.99 5.19 -20.03
CA GLU A 125 -16.69 3.80 -20.42
C GLU A 125 -16.05 3.02 -19.27
N ASN A 126 -15.22 3.69 -18.48
CA ASN A 126 -14.52 3.12 -17.32
C ASN A 126 -15.44 2.82 -16.13
N ARG A 127 -16.67 3.35 -16.14
CA ARG A 127 -17.66 3.14 -15.07
C ARG A 127 -18.51 1.89 -15.29
N ASN A 128 -18.46 1.31 -16.49
CA ASN A 128 -19.25 0.13 -16.79
C ASN A 128 -18.77 -1.06 -15.95
N GLN A 129 -19.70 -1.65 -15.19
CA GLN A 129 -19.44 -2.77 -14.27
C GLN A 129 -18.33 -2.56 -13.23
N ARG A 130 -17.84 -1.33 -13.06
CA ARG A 130 -16.76 -1.00 -12.13
C ARG A 130 -17.24 -0.07 -11.02
N LEU A 131 -16.57 -0.12 -9.88
CA LEU A 131 -16.72 0.88 -8.81
C LEU A 131 -15.61 1.91 -8.94
N ARG A 132 -15.83 3.12 -8.41
CA ARG A 132 -14.80 4.17 -8.41
C ARG A 132 -13.58 3.65 -7.65
N PRO A 133 -12.39 3.55 -8.27
CA PRO A 133 -11.21 3.05 -7.58
C PRO A 133 -10.86 3.89 -6.34
N LEU A 134 -10.18 3.26 -5.38
CA LEU A 134 -9.61 3.92 -4.21
C LEU A 134 -8.18 4.41 -4.51
N VAL A 135 -7.73 5.40 -3.74
CA VAL A 135 -6.33 5.81 -3.64
C VAL A 135 -5.89 5.63 -2.20
N ALA A 136 -4.85 4.84 -1.99
CA ALA A 136 -4.19 4.69 -0.70
C ALA A 136 -2.92 5.53 -0.63
N ALA A 137 -2.74 6.29 0.44
CA ALA A 137 -1.47 6.91 0.75
C ALA A 137 -0.53 5.85 1.35
N SER A 138 0.48 5.45 0.58
CA SER A 138 1.46 4.45 1.01
C SER A 138 2.35 4.99 2.14
N VAL A 139 2.52 4.19 3.19
CA VAL A 139 3.37 4.45 4.35
C VAL A 139 4.31 3.26 4.52
N GLY A 140 5.53 3.37 3.96
CA GLY A 140 6.58 2.36 4.14
C GLY A 140 7.23 2.42 5.53
N PRO A 141 7.96 1.38 5.95
CA PRO A 141 8.61 1.33 7.24
C PRO A 141 9.81 2.28 7.31
N TYR A 142 10.31 2.52 8.52
CA TYR A 142 11.55 3.27 8.75
C TYR A 142 12.72 2.68 7.97
N GLY A 143 12.78 1.34 7.87
CA GLY A 143 13.86 0.68 7.15
C GLY A 143 13.94 1.04 5.66
N ALA A 144 12.81 1.35 5.03
CA ALA A 144 12.80 1.83 3.65
C ALA A 144 13.50 3.19 3.51
N TYR A 145 13.36 4.08 4.50
CA TYR A 145 14.07 5.35 4.52
C TYR A 145 15.59 5.18 4.66
N GLN A 146 16.05 4.20 5.44
CA GLN A 146 17.48 3.92 5.62
C GLN A 146 18.16 3.43 4.34
N ALA A 147 17.37 2.86 3.42
CA ALA A 147 17.84 2.35 2.13
C ALA A 147 18.93 1.26 2.25
N ASP A 148 18.94 0.51 3.35
CA ASP A 148 19.94 -0.51 3.70
C ASP A 148 19.38 -1.95 3.76
N GLY A 149 18.10 -2.13 3.42
CA GLY A 149 17.42 -3.43 3.47
C GLY A 149 16.84 -3.76 4.85
N SER A 150 16.91 -2.85 5.82
CA SER A 150 16.35 -3.07 7.15
C SER A 150 14.83 -3.22 7.16
N GLU A 151 14.12 -2.87 6.09
CA GLU A 151 12.70 -3.20 5.87
C GLU A 151 12.41 -4.71 5.73
N TYR A 152 13.45 -5.54 5.64
CA TYR A 152 13.35 -7.01 5.65
C TYR A 152 14.03 -7.65 6.88
N THR A 153 14.41 -6.85 7.89
CA THR A 153 14.99 -7.35 9.14
C THR A 153 14.35 -6.75 10.39
N GLY A 154 13.85 -5.51 10.32
CA GLY A 154 13.32 -4.78 11.47
C GLY A 154 14.39 -4.31 12.47
N ALA A 155 15.68 -4.47 12.15
CA ALA A 155 16.78 -4.24 13.08
C ALA A 155 17.38 -2.82 12.94
N TYR A 156 16.61 -1.78 13.28
CA TYR A 156 17.09 -0.38 13.24
C TYR A 156 17.36 0.27 14.61
N GLY A 157 16.99 -0.38 15.73
CA GLY A 157 17.44 0.02 17.07
C GLY A 157 16.88 1.35 17.60
N LEU A 158 15.68 1.73 17.15
CA LEU A 158 15.00 2.95 17.58
C LEU A 158 14.03 2.71 18.76
N SER A 159 13.79 3.78 19.51
CA SER A 159 12.70 3.87 20.48
C SER A 159 11.35 4.18 19.82
N ASP A 160 10.26 3.95 20.55
CA ASP A 160 8.89 4.25 20.09
C ASP A 160 8.70 5.74 19.79
N ASP A 161 9.29 6.62 20.61
CA ASP A 161 9.24 8.08 20.43
C ASP A 161 9.95 8.51 19.13
N GLU A 162 11.07 7.88 18.78
CA GLU A 162 11.80 8.16 17.53
C GLU A 162 11.02 7.69 16.29
N LEU A 163 10.39 6.52 16.37
CA LEU A 163 9.51 6.02 15.30
C LEU A 163 8.27 6.91 15.15
N LEU A 164 7.71 7.39 16.28
CA LEU A 164 6.56 8.27 16.30
C LEU A 164 6.88 9.64 15.68
N ASP A 165 8.06 10.21 15.99
CA ASP A 165 8.53 11.46 15.35
C ASP A 165 8.75 11.28 13.84
N PHE A 166 9.40 10.17 13.45
CA PHE A 166 9.65 9.84 12.05
C PHE A 166 8.34 9.76 11.24
N HIS A 167 7.39 8.93 11.70
CA HIS A 167 6.14 8.72 10.98
C HIS A 167 5.16 9.87 11.14
N GLY A 168 5.12 10.53 12.29
CA GLY A 168 4.09 11.52 12.64
C GLY A 168 4.06 12.75 11.70
N GLY A 169 5.23 13.22 11.27
CA GLY A 169 5.31 14.31 10.29
C GLY A 169 4.69 13.94 8.94
N ARG A 170 5.08 12.79 8.39
CA ARG A 170 4.56 12.26 7.13
C ARG A 170 3.08 11.88 7.24
N TRP A 171 2.69 11.23 8.32
CA TRP A 171 1.32 10.80 8.57
C TRP A 171 0.32 11.95 8.45
N ARG A 172 0.63 13.11 9.07
CA ARG A 172 -0.23 14.30 9.01
C ARG A 172 -0.45 14.79 7.59
N VAL A 173 0.63 14.89 6.80
CA VAL A 173 0.56 15.33 5.40
C VAL A 173 -0.30 14.37 4.58
N LEU A 174 -0.10 13.07 4.76
CA LEU A 174 -0.82 12.03 4.03
C LEU A 174 -2.30 11.97 4.44
N ALA A 175 -2.62 12.12 5.73
CA ALA A 175 -3.99 12.16 6.21
C ALA A 175 -4.81 13.31 5.59
N GLU A 176 -4.16 14.44 5.29
CA GLU A 176 -4.78 15.63 4.70
C GLU A 176 -4.73 15.66 3.16
N SER A 177 -4.14 14.64 2.52
CA SER A 177 -3.79 14.65 1.09
C SER A 177 -4.91 14.25 0.12
N GLY A 178 -6.09 13.87 0.62
CA GLY A 178 -7.23 13.42 -0.19
C GLY A 178 -7.19 11.94 -0.62
N ALA A 179 -6.28 11.14 -0.05
CA ALA A 179 -6.37 9.69 -0.12
C ALA A 179 -7.65 9.18 0.54
N ASP A 180 -8.19 8.07 0.02
CA ASP A 180 -9.38 7.42 0.59
C ASP A 180 -9.04 6.61 1.86
N LEU A 181 -7.77 6.18 2.00
CA LEU A 181 -7.21 5.46 3.14
C LEU A 181 -5.68 5.51 3.16
N MET A 182 -5.08 5.06 4.26
CA MET A 182 -3.63 4.88 4.42
C MET A 182 -3.25 3.41 4.13
N GLY A 183 -2.06 3.19 3.59
CA GLY A 183 -1.49 1.86 3.42
C GLY A 183 -0.20 1.69 4.21
N CYS A 184 -0.30 1.22 5.46
CA CYS A 184 0.89 0.88 6.25
C CYS A 184 1.41 -0.46 5.73
N GLU A 185 2.50 -0.44 4.99
CA GLU A 185 2.94 -1.59 4.20
C GLU A 185 4.41 -1.90 4.39
N THR A 186 4.73 -3.17 4.19
CA THR A 186 6.08 -3.72 4.32
C THR A 186 6.63 -3.59 5.76
N VAL A 187 5.76 -3.61 6.77
CA VAL A 187 6.16 -3.40 8.17
C VAL A 187 6.89 -4.64 8.69
N PRO A 188 8.19 -4.56 9.06
CA PRO A 188 8.99 -5.72 9.40
C PRO A 188 8.93 -6.13 10.87
N SER A 189 8.45 -5.25 11.75
CA SER A 189 8.51 -5.43 13.20
C SER A 189 7.21 -5.11 13.90
N LEU A 190 6.99 -5.75 15.06
CA LEU A 190 5.81 -5.49 15.89
C LEU A 190 5.83 -4.07 16.48
N GLN A 191 6.99 -3.62 16.94
CA GLN A 191 7.17 -2.29 17.54
C GLN A 191 6.73 -1.17 16.61
N GLU A 192 7.14 -1.21 15.34
CA GLU A 192 6.73 -0.19 14.37
C GLU A 192 5.25 -0.29 14.03
N ALA A 193 4.69 -1.50 14.01
CA ALA A 193 3.26 -1.70 13.81
C ALA A 193 2.44 -1.10 14.97
N GLU A 194 2.92 -1.17 16.21
CA GLU A 194 2.31 -0.53 17.39
C GLU A 194 2.28 0.99 17.23
N VAL A 195 3.40 1.59 16.82
CA VAL A 195 3.51 3.05 16.58
C VAL A 195 2.57 3.52 15.46
N LEU A 196 2.51 2.79 14.35
CA LEU A 196 1.61 3.11 13.23
C LEU A 196 0.13 2.95 13.62
N LEU A 197 -0.19 1.93 14.42
CA LEU A 197 -1.53 1.73 14.97
C LEU A 197 -1.92 2.85 15.93
N GLU A 198 -0.97 3.32 16.76
CA GLU A 198 -1.19 4.48 17.63
C GLU A 198 -1.49 5.74 16.82
N LEU A 199 -0.73 6.02 15.75
CA LEU A 199 -0.98 7.14 14.85
C LEU A 199 -2.37 7.07 14.19
N LEU A 200 -2.79 5.87 13.78
CA LEU A 200 -4.13 5.63 13.26
C LEU A 200 -5.20 5.92 14.30
N CYS A 201 -5.04 5.43 15.53
CA CYS A 201 -5.99 5.66 16.62
C CYS A 201 -6.10 7.16 16.98
N ARG A 202 -5.03 7.93 16.81
CA ARG A 202 -5.01 9.40 16.98
C ARG A 202 -5.66 10.15 15.82
N THR A 203 -5.91 9.50 14.69
CA THR A 203 -6.44 10.10 13.45
C THR A 203 -7.79 9.47 13.09
N SER A 204 -8.80 9.79 13.91
CA SER A 204 -10.06 9.04 14.00
C SER A 204 -11.01 9.14 12.80
N ASP A 205 -10.65 9.88 11.76
CA ASP A 205 -11.36 9.98 10.48
C ASP A 205 -10.76 9.08 9.38
N GLN A 206 -9.51 8.65 9.53
CA GLN A 206 -8.78 7.88 8.53
C GLN A 206 -8.95 6.37 8.70
N TRP A 207 -9.03 5.66 7.58
CA TRP A 207 -8.87 4.21 7.49
C TRP A 207 -7.43 3.86 7.13
N ALA A 208 -6.96 2.70 7.56
CA ALA A 208 -5.68 2.16 7.10
C ALA A 208 -5.72 0.64 6.95
N TRP A 209 -4.92 0.06 6.07
CA TRP A 209 -4.51 -1.34 6.25
C TRP A 209 -3.16 -1.43 6.97
N MET A 210 -2.92 -2.58 7.59
CA MET A 210 -1.61 -2.96 8.14
C MET A 210 -1.10 -4.20 7.40
N SER A 211 0.07 -4.11 6.78
CA SER A 211 0.65 -5.20 6.01
C SER A 211 2.12 -5.41 6.35
N PHE A 212 2.49 -6.66 6.59
CA PHE A 212 3.78 -7.07 7.13
C PHE A 212 4.68 -7.71 6.07
N THR A 213 5.99 -7.58 6.26
CA THR A 213 6.98 -8.48 5.61
C THR A 213 7.28 -9.66 6.51
N CYS A 214 7.35 -10.84 5.91
CA CYS A 214 7.59 -12.09 6.62
C CYS A 214 8.83 -12.80 6.08
N ARG A 215 9.60 -13.41 6.99
CA ARG A 215 10.80 -14.18 6.65
C ARG A 215 10.50 -15.65 6.33
N ASP A 216 9.36 -16.14 6.77
CA ASP A 216 8.88 -17.52 6.62
C ASP A 216 7.35 -17.55 6.65
N GLY A 217 6.74 -18.74 6.67
CA GLY A 217 5.28 -18.94 6.66
C GLY A 217 4.51 -18.55 7.93
N SER A 218 5.20 -18.07 8.98
CA SER A 218 4.55 -17.77 10.27
C SER A 218 5.15 -16.59 11.08
N HIS A 219 6.28 -16.02 10.66
CA HIS A 219 6.95 -14.92 11.37
C HIS A 219 7.17 -13.68 10.50
N LEU A 220 7.06 -12.52 11.13
CA LEU A 220 7.57 -11.25 10.60
C LEU A 220 9.07 -11.33 10.35
N SER A 221 9.59 -10.33 9.62
CA SER A 221 11.02 -10.16 9.37
C SER A 221 11.87 -10.12 10.65
N ASP A 222 11.40 -9.44 11.70
CA ASP A 222 12.07 -9.38 13.02
C ASP A 222 12.00 -10.70 13.82
N GLY A 223 11.20 -11.67 13.34
CA GLY A 223 10.98 -12.96 13.99
C GLY A 223 9.78 -13.03 14.94
N THR A 224 9.03 -11.94 15.10
CA THR A 224 7.75 -11.94 15.82
C THR A 224 6.75 -12.88 15.13
N PRO A 225 5.96 -13.68 15.89
CA PRO A 225 4.88 -14.46 15.29
C PRO A 225 3.83 -13.57 14.60
N LEU A 226 3.52 -13.85 13.33
CA LEU A 226 2.54 -13.08 12.55
C LEU A 226 1.15 -13.08 13.20
N ALA A 227 0.77 -14.18 13.85
CA ALA A 227 -0.50 -14.26 14.58
C ALA A 227 -0.61 -13.17 15.67
N ALA A 228 0.48 -12.85 16.37
CA ALA A 228 0.49 -11.80 17.39
C ALA A 228 0.30 -10.41 16.78
N ALA A 229 1.05 -10.11 15.72
CA ALA A 229 0.94 -8.83 15.00
C ALA A 229 -0.44 -8.64 14.35
N ALA A 230 -1.00 -9.71 13.78
CA ALA A 230 -2.34 -9.68 13.21
C ALA A 230 -3.42 -9.47 14.29
N LYS A 231 -3.30 -10.14 15.44
CA LYS A 231 -4.24 -9.98 16.56
C LYS A 231 -4.20 -8.57 17.15
N MET A 232 -3.01 -7.98 17.28
CA MET A 232 -2.84 -6.61 17.79
C MET A 232 -3.64 -5.58 16.98
N CYS A 233 -3.76 -5.77 15.67
CA CYS A 233 -4.52 -4.88 14.80
C CYS A 233 -6.01 -4.78 15.17
N ASP A 234 -6.57 -5.75 15.92
CA ASP A 234 -7.96 -5.69 16.42
C ASP A 234 -8.22 -4.50 17.35
N ALA A 235 -7.18 -3.93 17.97
CA ALA A 235 -7.31 -2.74 18.79
C ALA A 235 -7.70 -1.49 17.98
N GLY A 236 -7.43 -1.47 16.66
CA GLY A 236 -7.83 -0.40 15.75
C GLY A 236 -9.14 -0.70 15.05
N SER A 237 -10.22 0.00 15.42
CA SER A 237 -11.52 -0.12 14.74
C SER A 237 -11.46 0.29 13.26
N ARG A 238 -10.52 1.15 12.90
CA ARG A 238 -10.30 1.66 11.53
C ARG A 238 -9.17 0.99 10.76
N VAL A 239 -8.72 -0.17 11.25
CA VAL A 239 -7.90 -1.07 10.43
C VAL A 239 -8.81 -1.80 9.44
N ALA A 240 -8.75 -1.38 8.18
CA ALA A 240 -9.55 -1.84 7.05
C ALA A 240 -9.20 -3.26 6.60
N ALA A 241 -7.92 -3.63 6.70
CA ALA A 241 -7.43 -4.95 6.36
C ALA A 241 -6.09 -5.22 7.08
N VAL A 242 -5.78 -6.50 7.28
CA VAL A 242 -4.52 -6.95 7.87
C VAL A 242 -3.90 -8.00 6.94
N GLY A 243 -2.60 -7.93 6.70
CA GLY A 243 -2.02 -8.96 5.86
C GLY A 243 -0.54 -8.85 5.55
N ILE A 244 -0.18 -9.22 4.33
CA ILE A 244 1.21 -9.41 3.92
C ILE A 244 1.47 -8.76 2.57
N ASN A 245 2.69 -8.26 2.42
CA ASN A 245 3.21 -7.80 1.15
C ASN A 245 4.73 -7.93 1.08
N CYS A 246 5.26 -7.78 -0.14
CA CYS A 246 6.69 -7.89 -0.43
C CYS A 246 7.37 -9.13 0.16
N THR A 247 6.60 -10.20 0.38
CA THR A 247 7.03 -11.52 0.83
C THR A 247 6.98 -12.47 -0.37
N PRO A 248 7.90 -13.42 -0.52
CA PRO A 248 7.87 -14.38 -1.63
C PRO A 248 6.54 -15.15 -1.73
N PRO A 249 6.00 -15.38 -2.95
CA PRO A 249 4.70 -16.02 -3.15
C PRO A 249 4.54 -17.39 -2.47
N GLU A 250 5.63 -18.14 -2.31
CA GLU A 250 5.64 -19.47 -1.69
C GLU A 250 5.18 -19.48 -0.23
N HIS A 251 5.28 -18.36 0.49
CA HIS A 251 4.86 -18.26 1.90
C HIS A 251 3.42 -17.75 2.06
N VAL A 252 2.87 -17.09 1.03
CA VAL A 252 1.64 -16.29 1.14
C VAL A 252 0.43 -17.12 1.60
N SER A 253 0.25 -18.30 1.05
CA SER A 253 -0.87 -19.19 1.37
C SER A 253 -0.89 -19.66 2.82
N GLU A 254 0.29 -19.91 3.40
CA GLU A 254 0.43 -20.26 4.81
C GLU A 254 0.14 -19.04 5.69
N LEU A 255 0.72 -17.89 5.34
CA LEU A 255 0.56 -16.62 6.07
C LEU A 255 -0.90 -16.16 6.11
N ILE A 256 -1.64 -16.27 5.01
CA ILE A 256 -3.10 -16.01 4.98
C ILE A 256 -3.83 -16.89 6.01
N SER A 257 -3.44 -18.16 6.10
CA SER A 257 -4.05 -19.09 7.05
C SER A 257 -3.74 -18.74 8.51
N VAL A 258 -2.52 -18.24 8.78
CA VAL A 258 -2.13 -17.71 10.10
C VAL A 258 -2.98 -16.49 10.47
N ILE A 259 -3.13 -15.52 9.56
CA ILE A 259 -3.91 -14.29 9.81
C ILE A 259 -5.38 -14.62 10.05
N ARG A 260 -5.97 -15.48 9.21
CA ARG A 260 -7.38 -15.91 9.32
C ARG A 260 -7.70 -16.55 10.68
N ASN A 261 -6.73 -17.21 11.31
CA ASN A 261 -6.91 -17.82 12.62
C ASN A 261 -6.70 -16.82 13.78
N ALA A 262 -6.17 -15.62 13.51
CA ALA A 262 -5.82 -14.62 14.52
C ALA A 262 -6.84 -13.46 14.59
N THR A 263 -7.44 -13.07 13.46
CA THR A 263 -8.36 -11.92 13.36
C THR A 263 -9.47 -12.16 12.35
N ASP A 264 -10.62 -11.52 12.56
CA ASP A 264 -11.76 -11.50 11.63
C ASP A 264 -11.68 -10.35 10.61
N LYS A 265 -10.62 -9.52 10.66
CA LYS A 265 -10.44 -8.42 9.71
C LYS A 265 -10.21 -8.94 8.29
N PRO A 266 -10.63 -8.18 7.25
CA PRO A 266 -10.33 -8.52 5.87
C PRO A 266 -8.83 -8.77 5.65
N ILE A 267 -8.50 -9.80 4.89
CA ILE A 267 -7.11 -10.20 4.64
C ILE A 267 -6.62 -9.58 3.33
N ILE A 268 -5.47 -8.90 3.39
CA ILE A 268 -4.81 -8.25 2.26
C ILE A 268 -3.51 -8.99 1.87
N ALA A 269 -3.31 -9.33 0.59
CA ALA A 269 -2.15 -10.06 0.13
C ALA A 269 -1.64 -9.55 -1.23
N TYR A 270 -0.41 -9.04 -1.26
CA TYR A 270 0.20 -8.51 -2.48
C TYR A 270 1.72 -8.75 -2.46
N PRO A 271 2.17 -9.97 -2.80
CA PRO A 271 3.57 -10.37 -2.69
C PRO A 271 4.45 -9.75 -3.77
N ASN A 272 5.76 -9.90 -3.61
CA ASN A 272 6.72 -9.66 -4.69
C ASN A 272 6.73 -10.87 -5.66
N ALA A 273 7.46 -10.78 -6.77
CA ALA A 273 7.61 -11.89 -7.73
C ALA A 273 8.68 -12.94 -7.35
N GLY A 274 9.00 -13.14 -6.06
CA GLY A 274 10.04 -14.05 -5.58
C GLY A 274 11.39 -13.36 -5.35
N GLY A 275 12.52 -14.05 -5.56
CA GLY A 275 13.88 -13.47 -5.52
C GLY A 275 14.31 -12.79 -4.21
N ARG A 276 15.50 -12.17 -4.23
CA ARG A 276 16.06 -11.43 -3.08
C ARG A 276 16.39 -10.00 -3.50
N TYR A 277 15.95 -9.02 -2.72
CA TYR A 277 16.36 -7.63 -2.90
C TYR A 277 17.81 -7.44 -2.44
N ASP A 278 18.65 -6.83 -3.27
CA ASP A 278 20.01 -6.40 -2.94
C ASP A 278 19.97 -4.90 -2.66
N ALA A 279 20.00 -4.53 -1.38
CA ALA A 279 19.94 -3.13 -0.95
C ALA A 279 21.19 -2.32 -1.35
N GLU A 280 22.37 -2.94 -1.43
CA GLU A 280 23.60 -2.25 -1.88
C GLU A 280 23.48 -1.81 -3.33
N ARG A 281 22.91 -2.67 -4.18
CA ARG A 281 22.73 -2.40 -5.61
C ARG A 281 21.38 -1.81 -5.96
N LYS A 282 20.46 -1.72 -5.01
CA LYS A 282 19.06 -1.31 -5.21
C LYS A 282 18.38 -2.06 -6.36
N THR A 283 18.65 -3.36 -6.45
CA THR A 283 18.16 -4.22 -7.53
C THR A 283 17.71 -5.58 -6.99
N TRP A 284 16.79 -6.22 -7.71
CA TRP A 284 16.36 -7.58 -7.41
C TRP A 284 17.29 -8.62 -8.05
N LYS A 285 17.68 -9.63 -7.28
CA LYS A 285 18.44 -10.81 -7.74
C LYS A 285 17.60 -12.07 -7.67
N GLY A 286 17.93 -13.04 -8.53
CA GLY A 286 17.25 -14.33 -8.61
C GLY A 286 16.26 -14.41 -9.77
N ASP A 287 15.92 -15.64 -10.14
CA ASP A 287 15.02 -15.89 -11.26
C ASP A 287 13.64 -15.30 -10.97
N VAL A 288 13.09 -14.55 -11.93
CA VAL A 288 11.68 -14.18 -11.88
C VAL A 288 10.95 -15.43 -12.30
N SER A 289 10.65 -16.30 -11.34
CA SER A 289 9.81 -17.44 -11.66
C SER A 289 8.55 -16.87 -12.31
N ARG A 290 8.19 -17.33 -13.51
CA ARG A 290 6.95 -16.91 -14.18
C ARG A 290 5.80 -17.52 -13.39
N HIS A 291 5.51 -16.92 -12.25
CA HIS A 291 4.42 -17.31 -11.39
C HIS A 291 3.14 -17.27 -12.22
N ASP A 292 2.31 -18.29 -12.06
CA ASP A 292 0.95 -18.25 -12.58
C ASP A 292 0.12 -17.35 -11.64
N TRP A 293 0.29 -16.03 -11.80
CA TRP A 293 -0.40 -15.01 -11.01
C TRP A 293 -1.91 -15.23 -10.92
N PRO A 294 -2.63 -15.54 -12.03
CA PRO A 294 -4.02 -15.99 -11.96
C PRO A 294 -4.28 -17.12 -10.96
N ALA A 295 -3.52 -18.22 -11.04
CA ALA A 295 -3.74 -19.39 -10.19
C ALA A 295 -3.45 -19.08 -8.72
N LEU A 296 -2.36 -18.36 -8.44
CA LEU A 296 -2.00 -17.92 -7.10
C LEU A 296 -3.03 -16.98 -6.49
N ALA A 297 -3.50 -15.98 -7.25
CA ALA A 297 -4.54 -15.06 -6.79
C ALA A 297 -5.85 -15.79 -6.45
N ALA A 298 -6.24 -16.78 -7.25
CA ALA A 298 -7.39 -17.64 -6.96
C ALA A 298 -7.17 -18.44 -5.67
N GLU A 299 -5.99 -19.05 -5.48
CA GLU A 299 -5.65 -19.78 -4.26
C GLU A 299 -5.73 -18.88 -3.01
N TRP A 300 -5.16 -17.67 -3.08
CA TRP A 300 -5.20 -16.72 -1.96
C TRP A 300 -6.62 -16.30 -1.60
N ARG A 301 -7.45 -16.05 -2.62
CA ARG A 301 -8.88 -15.76 -2.43
C ARG A 301 -9.60 -16.93 -1.76
N ASP A 302 -9.39 -18.15 -2.24
CA ASP A 302 -10.04 -19.34 -1.71
C ASP A 302 -9.57 -19.66 -0.27
N ARG A 303 -8.39 -19.17 0.12
CA ARG A 303 -7.89 -19.19 1.51
C ARG A 303 -8.38 -18.02 2.36
N GLY A 304 -9.13 -17.07 1.82
CA GLY A 304 -9.77 -15.98 2.57
C GLY A 304 -9.16 -14.59 2.37
N ALA A 305 -8.18 -14.41 1.48
CA ALA A 305 -7.77 -13.07 1.07
C ALA A 305 -8.89 -12.39 0.28
N SER A 306 -9.24 -11.17 0.68
CA SER A 306 -10.32 -10.38 0.06
C SER A 306 -9.83 -9.06 -0.52
N VAL A 307 -8.54 -8.76 -0.37
CA VAL A 307 -7.83 -7.66 -1.03
C VAL A 307 -6.53 -8.23 -1.61
N ILE A 308 -6.38 -8.27 -2.93
CA ILE A 308 -5.30 -8.99 -3.61
C ILE A 308 -4.63 -8.11 -4.66
N GLY A 309 -3.30 -8.10 -4.72
CA GLY A 309 -2.56 -7.43 -5.80
C GLY A 309 -1.12 -7.91 -5.90
N GLY A 310 -0.20 -7.00 -6.24
CA GLY A 310 1.22 -7.29 -6.30
C GLY A 310 2.10 -6.20 -5.72
N CYS A 311 3.36 -6.53 -5.52
CA CYS A 311 4.39 -5.60 -5.04
C CYS A 311 5.55 -5.58 -6.06
N CYS A 312 6.80 -5.70 -5.59
CA CYS A 312 7.97 -5.64 -6.47
C CYS A 312 7.93 -6.69 -7.59
N ARG A 313 8.24 -6.25 -8.80
CA ARG A 313 8.26 -7.04 -10.05
C ARG A 313 6.89 -7.57 -10.50
N VAL A 314 5.80 -6.96 -10.03
CA VAL A 314 4.44 -7.21 -10.55
C VAL A 314 4.00 -6.02 -11.38
N ALA A 315 3.77 -6.23 -12.67
CA ALA A 315 3.46 -5.18 -13.65
C ALA A 315 1.94 -5.05 -13.89
N PRO A 316 1.47 -3.98 -14.56
CA PRO A 316 0.05 -3.82 -14.91
C PRO A 316 -0.53 -5.03 -15.67
N ALA A 317 0.26 -5.68 -16.53
CA ALA A 317 -0.17 -6.89 -17.23
C ALA A 317 -0.52 -8.05 -16.28
N ASP A 318 0.22 -8.19 -15.17
CA ASP A 318 -0.05 -9.22 -14.16
C ASP A 318 -1.32 -8.89 -13.36
N ILE A 319 -1.55 -7.61 -13.03
CA ILE A 319 -2.78 -7.15 -12.39
C ILE A 319 -4.00 -7.47 -13.27
N SER A 320 -3.90 -7.21 -14.58
CA SER A 320 -4.98 -7.53 -15.53
C SER A 320 -5.29 -9.03 -15.58
N ARG A 321 -4.25 -9.88 -15.59
CA ARG A 321 -4.39 -11.34 -15.56
C ARG A 321 -5.01 -11.83 -14.24
N MET A 322 -4.57 -11.30 -13.09
CA MET A 322 -5.15 -11.63 -11.79
C MET A 322 -6.63 -11.23 -11.72
N ARG A 323 -6.96 -10.00 -12.12
CA ARG A 323 -8.34 -9.52 -12.16
C ARG A 323 -9.24 -10.42 -13.01
N GLY A 324 -8.78 -10.78 -14.21
CA GLY A 324 -9.53 -11.66 -15.12
C GLY A 324 -9.92 -12.99 -14.48
N ARG A 325 -9.00 -13.59 -13.71
CA ARG A 325 -9.26 -14.85 -12.99
C ARG A 325 -10.09 -14.67 -11.71
N LEU A 326 -9.87 -13.58 -10.99
CA LEU A 326 -10.57 -13.30 -9.74
C LEU A 326 -12.06 -12.99 -9.96
N LEU A 327 -12.39 -12.34 -11.08
CA LEU A 327 -13.74 -11.88 -11.41
C LEU A 327 -14.45 -12.70 -12.50
N SER A 328 -13.82 -13.76 -13.03
CA SER A 328 -14.48 -14.66 -13.96
C SER A 328 -15.65 -15.37 -13.29
N SER A 329 -16.81 -15.40 -13.96
CA SER A 329 -18.06 -16.03 -13.51
C SER A 329 -17.97 -17.54 -13.28
N ASP A 330 -16.88 -18.17 -13.70
CA ASP A 330 -16.64 -19.60 -13.53
C ASP A 330 -16.06 -19.86 -12.13
N GLN A 331 -16.94 -19.84 -11.13
CA GLN A 331 -16.75 -20.74 -9.99
C GLN A 331 -17.25 -22.14 -10.39
N PRO A 332 -16.52 -23.21 -10.00
CA PRO A 332 -16.94 -24.58 -10.26
C PRO A 332 -18.31 -24.92 -9.66
#